data_AF-A0A660M0J6-F1
#
_entry.id   AF-A0A660M0J6-F1
#
_cell.length_a   1.000
_cell.length_b   1.000
_cell.length_c   1.000
_cell.angle_alpha   90.00
_cell.angle_beta   90.00
_cell.angle_gamma   90.00
#
_symmetry.space_group_name_H-M   'P 1'
#
loop_
_entity.id
_entity.type
_entity.pdbx_description
1 polymer ?
#
loop_
_entity_poly.entity_id
_entity_poly.type
_entity_poly.pdbx_seq_one_letter_code
_entity_poly.pdbx_strand_id
1 'polypeptide(L)'
;MGKALYRKYRSRSLSEIVGQPHITAILERAIANGTTAHAYLLTGPRGVGKTSIARILAHEINRLPYRDESTHLDIIEIDAASNNSVEDIRDLREKVQIAPVSAPKKIYIIDEVHMLSKSAFNALLKTLEEPPEHAVFILATTDADKLPATILSRVQRFNFRTISQDEVAAHLRTIADAEQISIDDDALQLIARYGQGSFRDSISLLDQMRNLSSETITAAMVEDSLGLASTAEVRQLLEAYCAGDLQTIADTLRALEHRGVPANAINEQLLHEIRSDIINKSNCLPLADKLLSNQKTAWPYVKLLIALGSNTNVSNSDVPAASTPAQPESAQPMAVNEPAPVYAPQPASDTPQKKKKNVQPNQTANFDWSKFLEAVHAKSTGAYSYLAKSGYELDDQQLTIFAGKKFAKNQIEKSLPVLAGALQAQNLDREIIISAKPKPPKDSQTAAILDIMGGGEEVNL
;
A
#
# COMPACT_ATOMS: atom_id res chain seq x y z
N MET A 1 5.98 11.12 29.40
CA MET A 1 5.99 9.88 28.59
C MET A 1 7.43 9.56 28.25
N GLY A 2 7.89 8.32 28.47
CA GLY A 2 9.25 7.91 28.10
C GLY A 2 9.45 7.95 26.58
N LYS A 3 10.69 8.23 26.13
CA LYS A 3 11.07 8.16 24.70
C LYS A 3 11.00 6.70 24.25
N ALA A 4 10.34 6.43 23.12
CA ALA A 4 10.23 5.08 22.56
C ALA A 4 11.61 4.42 22.38
N LEU A 5 11.71 3.11 22.65
CA LEU A 5 12.99 2.39 22.70
C LEU A 5 13.77 2.48 21.39
N TYR A 6 13.10 2.36 20.24
CA TYR A 6 13.75 2.44 18.93
C TYR A 6 14.38 3.80 18.65
N ARG A 7 13.96 4.86 19.36
CA ARG A 7 14.59 6.19 19.30
C ARG A 7 15.70 6.34 20.33
N LYS A 8 15.57 5.71 21.51
CA LYS A 8 16.57 5.76 22.58
C LYS A 8 17.83 4.97 22.21
N TYR A 9 17.66 3.81 21.57
CA TYR A 9 18.72 2.90 21.16
C TYR A 9 19.10 3.05 19.68
N ARG A 10 18.82 4.20 19.07
CA ARG A 10 19.31 4.48 17.72
C ARG A 10 20.83 4.62 17.78
N SER A 11 21.53 3.86 16.94
CA SER A 11 23.01 3.92 16.83
C SER A 11 23.50 5.35 16.58
N ARG A 12 24.58 5.73 17.27
CA ARG A 12 25.17 7.07 17.22
C ARG A 12 26.51 7.13 16.49
N SER A 13 27.10 5.98 16.22
CA SER A 13 28.39 5.84 15.55
C SER A 13 28.35 4.63 14.61
N LEU A 14 29.27 4.59 13.64
CA LEU A 14 29.33 3.48 12.68
C LEU A 14 29.66 2.15 13.37
N SER A 15 30.36 2.17 14.50
CA SER A 15 30.67 0.98 15.31
C SER A 15 29.48 0.43 16.09
N GLU A 16 28.45 1.24 16.36
CA GLU A 16 27.20 0.82 17.01
C GLU A 16 26.18 0.23 16.03
N ILE A 17 26.46 0.23 14.73
CA ILE A 17 25.57 -0.34 13.72
C ILE A 17 25.71 -1.85 13.71
N VAL A 18 24.61 -2.54 13.99
CA VAL A 18 24.55 -4.01 14.02
C VAL A 18 24.13 -4.56 12.65
N GLY A 19 24.70 -5.69 12.24
CA GLY A 19 24.27 -6.46 11.06
C GLY A 19 24.68 -5.89 9.69
N GLN A 20 25.51 -4.83 9.63
CA GLN A 20 25.98 -4.23 8.36
C GLN A 20 27.49 -3.99 8.29
N PRO A 21 28.37 -4.95 8.68
CA PRO A 21 29.81 -4.74 8.75
C PRO A 21 30.45 -4.43 7.38
N HIS A 22 29.88 -4.93 6.28
CA HIS A 22 30.36 -4.65 4.93
C HIS A 22 30.15 -3.20 4.49
N ILE A 23 29.18 -2.50 5.08
CA ILE A 23 28.90 -1.08 4.78
C ILE A 23 29.74 -0.19 5.70
N THR A 24 29.68 -0.44 7.01
CA THR A 24 30.35 0.39 8.01
C THR A 24 31.86 0.43 7.78
N ALA A 25 32.50 -0.71 7.51
CA ALA A 25 33.94 -0.76 7.24
C ALA A 25 34.38 0.04 6.01
N ILE A 26 33.54 0.12 4.96
CA ILE A 26 33.84 0.92 3.76
C ILE A 26 33.69 2.41 4.07
N LEU A 27 32.61 2.79 4.76
CA LEU A 27 32.35 4.17 5.13
C LEU A 27 33.41 4.70 6.10
N GLU A 28 33.79 3.94 7.13
CA GLU A 28 34.84 4.30 8.08
C GLU A 28 36.17 4.59 7.37
N ARG A 29 36.57 3.71 6.42
CA ARG A 29 37.78 3.92 5.62
C ARG A 29 37.68 5.15 4.72
N ALA A 30 36.53 5.37 4.08
CA ALA A 30 36.34 6.51 3.20
C ALA A 30 36.40 7.84 3.96
N ILE A 31 35.83 7.89 5.17
CA ILE A 31 35.89 9.05 6.08
C ILE A 31 37.33 9.28 6.54
N ALA A 32 38.02 8.24 7.01
CA ALA A 32 39.39 8.33 7.50
C ALA A 32 40.37 8.83 6.42
N ASN A 33 40.18 8.41 5.16
CA ASN A 33 41.02 8.80 4.04
C ASN A 33 40.58 10.12 3.37
N GLY A 34 39.46 10.72 3.78
CA GLY A 34 38.90 11.91 3.13
C GLY A 34 38.41 11.68 1.69
N THR A 35 38.15 10.43 1.30
CA THR A 35 37.71 10.04 -0.06
C THR A 35 36.19 9.92 -0.16
N THR A 36 35.46 10.82 0.48
CA THR A 36 34.00 10.79 0.51
C THR A 36 33.40 11.15 -0.85
N ALA A 37 32.41 10.40 -1.31
CA ALA A 37 31.67 10.71 -2.53
C ALA A 37 30.74 11.92 -2.37
N HIS A 38 30.38 12.57 -3.48
CA HIS A 38 29.39 13.65 -3.52
C HIS A 38 27.95 13.12 -3.37
N ALA A 39 27.69 11.85 -3.66
CA ALA A 39 26.38 11.25 -3.54
C ALA A 39 26.43 9.76 -3.13
N TYR A 40 25.60 9.40 -2.16
CA TYR A 40 25.45 8.05 -1.63
C TYR A 40 24.01 7.57 -1.82
N LEU A 41 23.83 6.28 -2.11
CA LEU A 41 22.54 5.62 -2.14
C LEU A 41 22.52 4.45 -1.15
N LEU A 42 21.75 4.59 -0.09
CA LEU A 42 21.48 3.56 0.91
C LEU A 42 20.19 2.83 0.53
N THR A 43 20.29 1.56 0.13
CA THR A 43 19.12 0.79 -0.31
C THR A 43 19.00 -0.54 0.41
N GLY A 44 17.78 -0.95 0.71
CA GLY A 44 17.47 -2.24 1.32
C GLY A 44 16.19 -2.21 2.15
N PRO A 45 15.85 -3.31 2.84
CA PRO A 45 14.60 -3.45 3.58
C PRO A 45 14.37 -2.33 4.61
N ARG A 46 13.12 -2.11 5.01
CA ARG A 46 12.81 -1.10 6.05
C ARG A 46 13.41 -1.51 7.40
N GLY A 47 13.77 -0.52 8.21
CA GLY A 47 14.20 -0.73 9.60
C GLY A 47 15.54 -1.43 9.81
N VAL A 48 16.36 -1.62 8.77
CA VAL A 48 17.73 -2.16 8.83
C VAL A 48 18.82 -1.12 9.16
N GLY A 49 18.45 0.13 9.44
CA GLY A 49 19.39 1.19 9.85
C GLY A 49 19.81 2.19 8.77
N LYS A 50 19.17 2.23 7.59
CA LYS A 50 19.50 3.17 6.50
C LYS A 50 19.56 4.64 6.96
N THR A 51 18.47 5.15 7.53
CA THR A 51 18.37 6.53 8.01
C THR A 51 19.35 6.81 9.15
N SER A 52 19.63 5.82 10.01
CA SER A 52 20.64 5.95 11.08
C SER A 52 22.04 6.13 10.49
N ILE A 53 22.45 5.28 9.54
CA ILE A 53 23.74 5.43 8.85
C ILE A 53 23.80 6.76 8.09
N ALA A 54 22.73 7.19 7.44
CA ALA A 54 22.70 8.48 6.75
C ALA A 54 23.02 9.64 7.69
N ARG A 55 22.40 9.67 8.87
CA ARG A 55 22.62 10.71 9.88
C ARG A 55 24.02 10.63 10.47
N ILE A 56 24.51 9.43 10.81
CA ILE A 56 25.88 9.24 11.31
C ILE A 56 26.88 9.74 10.26
N LEU A 57 26.75 9.30 9.02
CA LEU A 57 27.63 9.70 7.91
C LEU A 57 27.62 11.22 7.72
N ALA A 58 26.47 11.87 7.83
CA ALA A 58 26.38 13.33 7.72
C ALA A 58 27.19 14.05 8.82
N HIS A 59 27.12 13.56 10.05
CA HIS A 59 27.86 14.13 11.17
C HIS A 59 29.37 13.85 11.04
N GLU A 60 29.76 12.64 10.67
CA GLU A 60 31.16 12.24 10.47
C GLU A 60 31.83 13.03 9.34
N ILE A 61 31.16 13.21 8.18
CA ILE A 61 31.68 14.02 7.07
C ILE A 61 31.97 15.46 7.52
N ASN A 62 31.09 16.02 8.35
CA ASN A 62 31.23 17.38 8.87
C ASN A 62 32.08 17.47 10.14
N ARG A 63 32.58 16.34 10.67
CA ARG A 63 33.30 16.25 11.96
C ARG A 63 32.51 16.87 13.12
N LEU A 64 31.19 16.72 13.07
CA LEU A 64 30.27 17.22 14.09
C LEU A 64 29.91 16.08 15.04
N PRO A 65 29.73 16.34 16.34
CA PRO A 65 29.22 15.33 17.26
C PRO A 65 27.76 15.01 16.92
N TYR A 66 27.42 13.73 16.77
CA TYR A 66 26.03 13.32 16.61
C TYR A 66 25.33 13.23 17.98
N ARG A 67 24.38 14.13 18.23
CA ARG A 67 23.51 14.13 19.41
C ARG A 67 22.06 14.08 18.93
N ASP A 68 21.26 13.17 19.48
CA ASP A 68 19.89 12.80 19.03
C ASP A 68 18.90 13.97 18.82
N GLU A 69 19.23 15.18 19.26
CA GLU A 69 18.36 16.37 19.25
C GLU A 69 18.98 17.59 18.53
N SER A 70 20.19 17.49 17.98
CA SER A 70 20.81 18.62 17.28
C SER A 70 20.56 18.54 15.78
N THR A 71 19.57 19.29 15.29
CA THR A 71 19.46 19.62 13.87
C THR A 71 20.50 20.68 13.53
N HIS A 72 21.48 20.31 12.72
CA HIS A 72 22.47 21.26 12.22
C HIS A 72 21.92 21.95 10.97
N LEU A 73 22.11 23.27 10.83
CA LEU A 73 21.56 24.04 9.69
C LEU A 73 22.06 23.54 8.33
N ASP A 74 23.29 23.04 8.30
CA ASP A 74 23.92 22.45 7.10
C ASP A 74 23.62 20.95 6.90
N ILE A 75 22.76 20.34 7.73
CA ILE A 75 22.27 18.97 7.53
C ILE A 75 20.76 19.05 7.33
N ILE A 76 20.35 18.91 6.07
CA ILE A 76 18.95 19.05 5.65
C ILE A 76 18.40 17.65 5.41
N GLU A 77 17.41 17.25 6.22
CA GLU A 77 16.69 15.98 6.09
C GLU A 77 15.33 16.22 5.43
N ILE A 78 15.04 15.46 4.38
CA ILE A 78 13.82 15.57 3.58
C ILE A 78 13.21 14.18 3.48
N ASP A 79 11.97 14.04 3.93
CA ASP A 79 11.17 12.85 3.65
C ASP A 79 10.48 13.05 2.30
N ALA A 80 10.90 12.27 1.29
CA ALA A 80 10.33 12.34 -0.05
C ALA A 80 8.89 11.82 -0.10
N ALA A 81 8.40 11.11 0.91
CA ALA A 81 6.99 10.73 0.96
C ALA A 81 6.08 11.95 1.21
N SER A 82 6.55 12.93 1.99
CA SER A 82 5.83 14.17 2.32
C SER A 82 6.20 15.35 1.42
N ASN A 83 7.40 15.35 0.83
CA ASN A 83 7.94 16.45 0.03
C ASN A 83 8.27 15.98 -1.41
N ASN A 84 7.27 15.44 -2.13
CA ASN A 84 7.45 14.88 -3.48
C ASN A 84 7.13 15.84 -4.64
N SER A 85 6.73 17.08 -4.33
CA SER A 85 6.33 18.04 -5.36
C SER A 85 7.53 18.54 -6.16
N VAL A 86 7.26 19.14 -7.33
CA VAL A 86 8.33 19.67 -8.19
C VAL A 86 8.90 20.94 -7.60
N GLU A 87 8.03 21.72 -6.96
CA GLU A 87 8.32 22.96 -6.26
C GLU A 87 9.31 22.71 -5.12
N ASP A 88 9.05 21.71 -4.26
CA ASP A 88 9.95 21.35 -3.13
C ASP A 88 11.38 21.05 -3.61
N ILE A 89 11.51 20.35 -4.73
CA ILE A 89 12.82 19.99 -5.29
C ILE A 89 13.46 21.13 -6.07
N ARG A 90 12.68 22.04 -6.65
CA ARG A 90 13.23 23.28 -7.23
C ARG A 90 13.81 24.17 -6.13
N ASP A 91 13.09 24.33 -5.03
CA ASP A 91 13.56 25.06 -3.86
C ASP A 91 14.80 24.40 -3.27
N LEU A 92 14.83 23.07 -3.22
CA LEU A 92 16.01 22.31 -2.82
C LEU A 92 17.20 22.63 -3.72
N ARG A 93 17.01 22.58 -5.04
CA ARG A 93 18.07 22.84 -6.03
C ARG A 93 18.66 24.23 -5.88
N GLU A 94 17.83 25.24 -5.61
CA GLU A 94 18.30 26.60 -5.34
C GLU A 94 19.11 26.66 -4.05
N LYS A 95 18.63 26.00 -2.98
CA LYS A 95 19.34 25.92 -1.69
C LYS A 95 20.68 25.18 -1.78
N VAL A 96 20.82 24.22 -2.70
CA VAL A 96 22.06 23.45 -2.91
C VAL A 96 23.19 24.32 -3.46
N GLN A 97 22.88 25.39 -4.20
CA GLN A 97 23.91 26.31 -4.71
C GLN A 97 24.47 27.24 -3.62
N ILE A 98 23.78 27.33 -2.47
CA ILE A 98 24.17 28.19 -1.36
C ILE A 98 25.18 27.45 -0.48
N ALA A 99 26.36 28.05 -0.30
CA ALA A 99 27.44 27.54 0.54
C ALA A 99 26.96 27.21 1.98
N PRO A 100 27.68 26.30 2.69
CA PRO A 100 27.37 25.97 4.08
C PRO A 100 27.52 27.19 5.00
N VAL A 101 26.74 27.23 6.08
CA VAL A 101 26.74 28.31 7.07
C VAL A 101 27.91 28.18 8.05
N SER A 102 28.11 26.98 8.60
CA SER A 102 29.12 26.73 9.64
C SER A 102 29.85 25.40 9.52
N ALA A 103 29.28 24.41 8.83
CA ALA A 103 29.91 23.12 8.61
C ALA A 103 30.81 23.10 7.36
N PRO A 104 31.75 22.15 7.25
CA PRO A 104 32.57 21.99 6.05
C PRO A 104 31.77 21.69 4.78
N LYS A 105 30.69 20.91 4.89
CA LYS A 105 29.82 20.49 3.80
C LYS A 105 28.35 20.70 4.17
N LYS A 106 27.54 20.95 3.14
CA LYS A 106 26.09 20.99 3.22
C LYS A 106 25.53 19.64 2.77
N ILE A 107 24.87 18.95 3.67
CA ILE A 107 24.48 17.56 3.49
C ILE A 107 22.96 17.45 3.36
N TYR A 108 22.52 16.75 2.32
CA TYR A 108 21.12 16.54 1.99
C TYR A 108 20.78 15.06 2.17
N ILE A 109 20.03 14.74 3.22
CA ILE A 109 19.50 13.40 3.45
C ILE A 109 18.09 13.34 2.86
N ILE A 110 17.89 12.51 1.84
CA ILE A 110 16.57 12.32 1.21
C ILE A 110 16.11 10.90 1.50
N ASP A 111 15.19 10.73 2.44
CA ASP A 111 14.61 9.43 2.79
C ASP A 111 13.44 9.07 1.87
N GLU A 112 13.23 7.78 1.68
CA GLU A 112 12.30 7.19 0.72
C GLU A 112 12.33 7.85 -0.67
N VAL A 113 13.53 8.12 -1.20
CA VAL A 113 13.74 8.89 -2.45
C VAL A 113 12.95 8.37 -3.65
N HIS A 114 12.58 7.08 -3.66
CA HIS A 114 11.74 6.48 -4.71
C HIS A 114 10.31 7.05 -4.78
N MET A 115 9.87 7.78 -3.74
CA MET A 115 8.58 8.46 -3.67
C MET A 115 8.55 9.81 -4.39
N LEU A 116 9.71 10.32 -4.84
CA LEU A 116 9.78 11.56 -5.62
C LEU A 116 9.04 11.44 -6.95
N SER A 117 8.41 12.54 -7.38
CA SER A 117 7.83 12.63 -8.72
C SER A 117 8.92 12.57 -9.81
N LYS A 118 8.56 12.11 -11.02
CA LYS A 118 9.51 12.05 -12.16
C LYS A 118 10.15 13.42 -12.47
N SER A 119 9.36 14.47 -12.34
CA SER A 119 9.80 15.86 -12.51
C SER A 119 10.78 16.30 -11.41
N ALA A 120 10.54 15.89 -10.16
CA ALA A 120 11.50 16.07 -9.06
C ALA A 120 12.83 15.36 -9.35
N PHE A 121 12.81 14.10 -9.81
CA PHE A 121 14.04 13.39 -10.19
C PHE A 121 14.84 14.13 -11.26
N ASN A 122 14.18 14.62 -12.31
CA ASN A 122 14.85 15.38 -13.38
C ASN A 122 15.46 16.69 -12.88
N ALA A 123 14.85 17.32 -11.89
CA ALA A 123 15.39 18.52 -11.25
C ALA A 123 16.65 18.20 -10.43
N LEU A 124 16.69 17.07 -9.74
CA LEU A 124 17.85 16.60 -8.96
C LEU A 124 19.01 16.11 -9.85
N LEU A 125 18.72 15.55 -11.03
CA LEU A 125 19.74 14.99 -11.94
C LEU A 125 20.83 16.01 -12.31
N LYS A 126 20.45 17.26 -12.62
CA LYS A 126 21.41 18.31 -12.96
C LYS A 126 22.41 18.57 -11.84
N THR A 127 21.94 18.51 -10.60
CA THR A 127 22.75 18.74 -9.40
C THR A 127 23.61 17.53 -9.04
N LEU A 128 23.17 16.32 -9.36
CA LEU A 128 23.99 15.11 -9.21
C LEU A 128 25.03 14.96 -10.33
N GLU A 129 24.78 15.53 -11.50
CA GLU A 129 25.73 15.59 -12.62
C GLU A 129 26.87 16.57 -12.36
N GLU A 130 26.53 17.77 -11.90
CA GLU A 130 27.49 18.84 -11.61
C GLU A 130 27.29 19.32 -10.16
N PRO A 131 27.66 18.49 -9.16
CA PRO A 131 27.46 18.84 -7.76
C PRO A 131 28.42 19.96 -7.34
N PRO A 132 27.94 20.98 -6.60
CA PRO A 132 28.83 21.92 -5.94
C PRO A 132 29.79 21.19 -5.01
N GLU A 133 31.05 21.61 -4.93
CA GLU A 133 32.06 20.91 -4.11
C GLU A 133 31.68 20.80 -2.63
N HIS A 134 30.87 21.74 -2.13
CA HIS A 134 30.41 21.78 -0.74
C HIS A 134 29.16 20.92 -0.49
N ALA A 135 28.48 20.41 -1.52
CA ALA A 135 27.23 19.68 -1.39
C ALA A 135 27.47 18.16 -1.37
N VAL A 136 26.81 17.46 -0.45
CA VAL A 136 26.79 15.99 -0.38
C VAL A 136 25.37 15.48 -0.28
N PHE A 137 25.01 14.50 -1.11
CA PHE A 137 23.70 13.86 -1.09
C PHE A 137 23.77 12.47 -0.46
N ILE A 138 22.82 12.16 0.43
CA ILE A 138 22.62 10.84 0.99
C ILE A 138 21.17 10.44 0.74
N LEU A 139 20.98 9.58 -0.26
CA LEU A 139 19.67 9.09 -0.67
C LEU A 139 19.39 7.77 0.04
N ALA A 140 18.20 7.61 0.63
CA ALA A 140 17.77 6.34 1.21
C ALA A 140 16.48 5.84 0.53
N THR A 141 16.42 4.54 0.24
CA THR A 141 15.22 3.93 -0.37
C THR A 141 15.03 2.49 0.09
N THR A 142 13.77 2.08 0.23
CA THR A 142 13.40 0.66 0.35
C THR A 142 13.38 -0.10 -0.97
N ASP A 143 13.31 0.62 -2.09
CA ASP A 143 13.12 0.07 -3.44
C ASP A 143 14.05 0.80 -4.43
N ALA A 144 15.14 0.13 -4.83
CA ALA A 144 16.11 0.70 -5.78
C ALA A 144 15.64 0.60 -7.22
N ASP A 145 14.75 -0.34 -7.55
CA ASP A 145 14.35 -0.63 -8.93
C ASP A 145 13.40 0.45 -9.46
N LYS A 146 12.71 1.17 -8.56
CA LYS A 146 11.96 2.38 -8.88
C LYS A 146 12.83 3.58 -9.25
N LEU A 147 14.13 3.56 -8.95
CA LEU A 147 15.01 4.67 -9.26
C LEU A 147 15.48 4.62 -10.72
N PRO A 148 15.52 5.77 -11.43
CA PRO A 148 16.08 5.83 -12.77
C PRO A 148 17.55 5.39 -12.79
N ALA A 149 17.95 4.62 -13.81
CA ALA A 149 19.34 4.20 -14.01
C ALA A 149 20.32 5.38 -14.09
N THR A 150 19.84 6.56 -14.53
CA THR A 150 20.61 7.81 -14.57
C THR A 150 21.03 8.32 -13.19
N ILE A 151 20.25 8.04 -12.15
CA ILE A 151 20.63 8.33 -10.75
C ILE A 151 21.61 7.26 -10.27
N LEU A 152 21.30 5.99 -10.52
CA LEU A 152 22.12 4.86 -10.07
C LEU A 152 23.56 4.93 -10.59
N SER A 153 23.79 5.50 -11.78
CA SER A 153 25.13 5.67 -12.35
C SER A 153 25.95 6.80 -11.72
N ARG A 154 25.36 7.63 -10.86
CA ARG A 154 25.99 8.84 -10.28
C ARG A 154 26.12 8.79 -8.76
N VAL A 155 25.72 7.68 -8.14
CA VAL A 155 25.73 7.51 -6.70
C VAL A 155 26.59 6.32 -6.30
N GLN A 156 27.27 6.43 -5.18
CA GLN A 156 27.89 5.28 -4.54
C GLN A 156 26.80 4.46 -3.82
N ARG A 157 26.49 3.29 -4.35
CA ARG A 157 25.41 2.43 -3.85
C ARG A 157 25.88 1.49 -2.74
N PHE A 158 25.13 1.48 -1.65
CA PHE A 158 25.28 0.55 -0.52
C PHE A 158 23.99 -0.26 -0.32
N ASN A 159 24.12 -1.57 -0.46
CA ASN A 159 23.02 -2.53 -0.29
C ASN A 159 23.00 -3.08 1.14
N PHE A 160 21.98 -2.71 1.89
CA PHE A 160 21.69 -3.23 3.21
C PHE A 160 21.03 -4.60 3.11
N ARG A 161 21.43 -5.49 4.02
CA ARG A 161 20.88 -6.84 4.12
C ARG A 161 19.81 -6.89 5.19
N THR A 162 18.87 -7.82 5.06
CA THR A 162 18.02 -8.22 6.18
C THR A 162 18.90 -8.73 7.31
N ILE A 163 18.57 -8.37 8.54
CA ILE A 163 19.31 -8.83 9.71
C ILE A 163 18.83 -10.23 10.07
N SER A 164 19.74 -11.10 10.50
CA SER A 164 19.37 -12.44 10.95
C SER A 164 18.55 -12.40 12.24
N GLN A 165 17.69 -13.40 12.46
CA GLN A 165 16.85 -13.46 13.65
C GLN A 165 17.71 -13.52 14.92
N ASP A 166 18.82 -14.25 14.88
CA ASP A 166 19.74 -14.39 16.02
C ASP A 166 20.42 -13.06 16.36
N GLU A 167 20.88 -12.28 15.37
CA GLU A 167 21.44 -10.95 15.61
C GLU A 167 20.41 -9.98 16.18
N VAL A 168 19.16 -10.04 15.69
CA VAL A 168 18.06 -9.25 16.25
C VAL A 168 17.79 -9.66 17.70
N ALA A 169 17.65 -10.95 17.99
CA ALA A 169 17.39 -11.45 19.33
C ALA A 169 18.51 -11.08 20.31
N ALA A 170 19.78 -11.22 19.91
CA ALA A 170 20.93 -10.81 20.72
C ALA A 170 20.94 -9.30 21.01
N HIS A 171 20.57 -8.48 20.03
CA HIS A 171 20.45 -7.03 20.22
C HIS A 171 19.28 -6.67 21.14
N LEU A 172 18.12 -7.32 20.98
CA LEU A 172 16.98 -7.15 21.86
C LEU A 172 17.30 -7.56 23.30
N ARG A 173 18.07 -8.63 23.51
CA ARG A 173 18.55 -9.04 24.84
C ARG A 173 19.37 -7.93 25.49
N THR A 174 20.31 -7.34 24.75
CA THR A 174 21.12 -6.22 25.24
C THR A 174 20.26 -5.03 25.66
N ILE A 175 19.21 -4.72 24.89
CA ILE A 175 18.26 -3.65 25.23
C ILE A 175 17.42 -4.02 26.47
N ALA A 176 16.94 -5.26 26.54
CA ALA A 176 16.15 -5.75 27.67
C ALA A 176 16.94 -5.68 28.98
N ASP A 177 18.21 -6.12 28.97
CA ASP A 177 19.09 -6.05 30.13
C ASP A 177 19.37 -4.61 30.57
N ALA A 178 19.58 -3.69 29.61
CA ALA A 178 19.81 -2.28 29.88
C ALA A 178 18.57 -1.54 30.43
N GLU A 179 17.37 -1.94 30.01
CA GLU A 179 16.09 -1.40 30.48
C GLU A 179 15.51 -2.19 31.68
N GLN A 180 16.21 -3.21 32.17
CA GLN A 180 15.77 -4.12 33.24
C GLN A 180 14.43 -4.82 32.95
N ILE A 181 14.22 -5.21 31.69
CA ILE A 181 13.05 -5.94 31.23
C ILE A 181 13.29 -7.44 31.43
N SER A 182 12.45 -8.10 32.23
CA SER A 182 12.48 -9.56 32.38
C SER A 182 11.75 -10.19 31.19
N ILE A 183 12.49 -10.94 30.37
CA ILE A 183 11.96 -11.59 29.15
C ILE A 183 12.68 -12.92 28.90
N ASP A 184 11.91 -13.91 28.45
CA ASP A 184 12.41 -15.23 28.09
C ASP A 184 13.09 -15.24 26.72
N ASP A 185 14.05 -16.14 26.52
CA ASP A 185 14.77 -16.26 25.24
C ASP A 185 13.84 -16.68 24.09
N ASP A 186 12.86 -17.54 24.35
CA ASP A 186 11.84 -17.93 23.37
C ASP A 186 10.96 -16.73 22.95
N ALA A 187 10.65 -15.84 23.90
CA ALA A 187 9.91 -14.61 23.62
C ALA A 187 10.74 -13.64 22.76
N LEU A 188 12.04 -13.50 23.04
CA LEU A 188 12.96 -12.69 22.22
C LEU A 188 13.06 -13.23 20.78
N GLN A 189 13.19 -14.54 20.62
CA GLN A 189 13.23 -15.20 19.32
C GLN A 189 11.91 -14.99 18.55
N LEU A 190 10.77 -15.06 19.25
CA LEU A 190 9.47 -14.79 18.64
C LEU A 190 9.37 -13.33 18.18
N ILE A 191 9.75 -12.36 19.02
CA ILE A 191 9.77 -10.94 18.65
C ILE A 191 10.70 -10.71 17.45
N ALA A 192 11.90 -11.29 17.45
CA ALA A 192 12.86 -11.17 16.34
C ALA A 192 12.30 -11.74 15.03
N ARG A 193 11.61 -12.88 15.09
CA ARG A 193 10.93 -13.51 13.94
C ARG A 193 9.86 -12.60 13.35
N TYR A 194 8.97 -12.06 14.19
CA TYR A 194 7.88 -11.19 13.77
C TYR A 194 8.31 -9.75 13.45
N GLY A 195 9.52 -9.37 13.86
CA GLY A 195 10.20 -8.17 13.40
C GLY A 195 10.68 -8.25 11.95
N GLN A 196 10.60 -9.42 11.28
CA GLN A 196 10.89 -9.60 9.84
C GLN A 196 12.26 -9.04 9.40
N GLY A 197 13.29 -9.17 10.25
CA GLY A 197 14.65 -8.69 9.96
C GLY A 197 14.82 -7.17 10.04
N SER A 198 13.92 -6.47 10.73
CA SER A 198 13.94 -5.02 10.97
C SER A 198 14.18 -4.73 12.46
N PHE A 199 15.28 -4.04 12.80
CA PHE A 199 15.52 -3.61 14.19
C PHE A 199 14.43 -2.68 14.69
N ARG A 200 13.99 -1.74 13.84
CA ARG A 200 12.95 -0.77 14.23
C ARG A 200 11.67 -1.48 14.66
N ASP A 201 11.22 -2.43 13.86
CA ASP A 201 9.95 -3.11 14.11
C ASP A 201 10.09 -4.06 15.30
N SER A 202 11.20 -4.79 15.41
CA SER A 202 11.50 -5.69 16.55
C SER A 202 11.59 -4.94 17.88
N ILE A 203 12.29 -3.81 17.93
CA ILE A 203 12.42 -2.99 19.15
C ILE A 203 11.06 -2.36 19.50
N SER A 204 10.26 -1.99 18.50
CA SER A 204 8.91 -1.47 18.74
C SER A 204 7.98 -2.52 19.36
N LEU A 205 8.10 -3.79 18.92
CA LEU A 205 7.38 -4.90 19.54
C LEU A 205 7.82 -5.13 20.99
N LEU A 206 9.13 -5.11 21.27
CA LEU A 206 9.65 -5.21 22.65
C LEU A 206 9.12 -4.07 23.53
N ASP A 207 9.11 -2.85 23.02
CA ASP A 207 8.58 -1.66 23.71
C ASP A 207 7.08 -1.83 24.05
N GLN A 208 6.30 -2.43 23.14
CA GLN A 208 4.90 -2.75 23.38
C GLN A 208 4.73 -3.81 24.48
N MET A 209 5.49 -4.91 24.43
CA MET A 209 5.41 -5.99 25.43
C MET A 209 5.75 -5.52 26.85
N ARG A 210 6.76 -4.65 26.99
CA ARG A 210 7.11 -4.06 28.29
C ARG A 210 5.96 -3.24 28.89
N ASN A 211 5.17 -2.57 28.06
CA ASN A 211 4.07 -1.73 28.56
C ASN A 211 2.80 -2.55 28.90
N LEU A 212 2.75 -3.83 28.50
CA LEU A 212 1.62 -4.73 28.72
C LEU A 212 1.67 -5.45 30.07
N SER A 213 2.86 -5.77 30.57
CA SER A 213 3.02 -6.55 31.81
C SER A 213 4.13 -5.99 32.70
N SER A 214 3.91 -6.04 34.02
CA SER A 214 4.93 -5.76 35.05
C SER A 214 5.72 -7.01 35.45
N GLU A 215 5.41 -8.15 34.84
CA GLU A 215 5.99 -9.46 35.12
C GLU A 215 6.93 -9.89 33.97
N THR A 216 7.45 -11.11 34.04
CA THR A 216 8.34 -11.64 33.00
C THR A 216 7.57 -11.86 31.69
N ILE A 217 8.07 -11.30 30.59
CA ILE A 217 7.49 -11.46 29.26
C ILE A 217 7.79 -12.88 28.77
N THR A 218 6.75 -13.69 28.66
CA THR A 218 6.82 -15.08 28.18
C THR A 218 6.44 -15.20 26.70
N ALA A 219 6.79 -16.32 26.07
CA ALA A 219 6.42 -16.57 24.67
C ALA A 219 4.89 -16.57 24.45
N ALA A 220 4.12 -17.14 25.39
CA ALA A 220 2.66 -17.16 25.32
C ALA A 220 2.05 -15.74 25.34
N MET A 221 2.61 -14.83 26.13
CA MET A 221 2.16 -13.42 26.14
C MET A 221 2.42 -12.72 24.81
N VAL A 222 3.56 -13.01 24.17
CA VAL A 222 3.89 -12.47 22.85
C VAL A 222 2.98 -13.07 21.77
N GLU A 223 2.69 -14.37 21.84
CA GLU A 223 1.73 -15.04 20.94
C GLU A 223 0.34 -14.41 21.05
N ASP A 224 -0.19 -14.25 22.27
CA ASP A 224 -1.50 -13.65 22.51
C ASP A 224 -1.55 -12.18 22.04
N SER A 225 -0.52 -11.39 22.35
CA SER A 225 -0.49 -9.98 21.96
C SER A 225 -0.34 -9.76 20.44
N LEU A 226 0.34 -10.67 19.75
CA LEU A 226 0.49 -10.63 18.29
C LEU A 226 -0.67 -11.34 17.56
N GLY A 227 -1.58 -11.98 18.30
CA GLY A 227 -2.67 -12.76 17.75
C GLY A 227 -2.16 -13.97 16.96
N LEU A 228 -1.26 -14.76 17.55
CA LEU A 228 -0.61 -15.90 16.90
C LEU A 228 -1.17 -17.22 17.44
N ALA A 229 -1.16 -18.25 16.60
CA ALA A 229 -1.37 -19.61 17.09
C ALA A 229 -0.11 -20.08 17.82
N SER A 230 -0.27 -20.88 18.87
CA SER A 230 0.88 -21.46 19.57
C SER A 230 1.61 -22.47 18.67
N THR A 231 2.90 -22.68 18.92
CA THR A 231 3.69 -23.66 18.15
C THR A 231 3.08 -25.07 18.20
N ALA A 232 2.43 -25.44 19.30
CA ALA A 232 1.74 -26.72 19.45
C ALA A 232 0.51 -26.83 18.54
N GLU A 233 -0.29 -25.77 18.44
CA GLU A 233 -1.48 -25.75 17.58
C GLU A 233 -1.14 -25.77 16.10
N VAL A 234 -0.09 -25.03 15.69
CA VAL A 234 0.39 -25.08 14.30
C VAL A 234 0.87 -26.48 13.94
N ARG A 235 1.60 -27.14 14.85
CA ARG A 235 2.03 -28.53 14.67
C ARG A 235 0.83 -29.49 14.57
N GLN A 236 -0.15 -29.34 15.46
CA GLN A 236 -1.38 -30.14 15.47
C GLN A 236 -2.15 -30.00 14.14
N LEU A 237 -2.24 -28.79 13.58
CA LEU A 237 -2.89 -28.56 12.27
C LEU A 237 -2.14 -29.27 11.13
N LEU A 238 -0.80 -29.26 11.14
CA LEU A 238 0.01 -29.96 10.14
C LEU A 238 -0.08 -31.48 10.28
N GLU A 239 -0.07 -32.01 11.50
CA GLU A 239 -0.22 -33.44 11.76
C GLU A 239 -1.61 -33.93 11.35
N ALA A 240 -2.66 -33.18 11.70
CA ALA A 240 -4.03 -33.49 11.30
C ALA A 240 -4.22 -33.41 9.78
N TYR A 241 -3.55 -32.47 9.10
CA TYR A 241 -3.50 -32.42 7.64
C TYR A 241 -2.89 -33.70 7.04
N CYS A 242 -1.76 -34.16 7.55
CA CYS A 242 -1.12 -35.40 7.09
C CYS A 242 -1.98 -36.63 7.37
N ALA A 243 -2.68 -36.67 8.50
CA ALA A 243 -3.58 -37.76 8.88
C ALA A 243 -4.92 -37.73 8.13
N GLY A 244 -5.27 -36.61 7.47
CA GLY A 244 -6.58 -36.42 6.85
C GLY A 244 -7.72 -36.27 7.87
N ASP A 245 -7.43 -35.81 9.08
CA ASP A 245 -8.41 -35.63 10.15
C ASP A 245 -9.08 -34.24 10.07
N LEU A 246 -10.21 -34.18 9.36
CA LEU A 246 -10.99 -32.95 9.21
C LEU A 246 -11.57 -32.46 10.53
N GLN A 247 -11.90 -33.36 11.47
CA GLN A 247 -12.54 -32.99 12.72
C GLN A 247 -11.56 -32.21 13.60
N THR A 248 -10.35 -32.73 13.79
CA THR A 248 -9.30 -32.04 14.55
C THR A 248 -8.93 -30.70 13.90
N ILE A 249 -8.85 -30.63 12.56
CA ILE A 249 -8.61 -29.37 11.85
C ILE A 249 -9.72 -28.36 12.15
N ALA A 250 -10.99 -28.75 11.98
CA ALA A 250 -12.13 -27.85 12.16
C ALA A 250 -12.25 -27.34 13.60
N ASP A 251 -12.03 -28.20 14.58
CA ASP A 251 -12.11 -27.84 16.00
C ASP A 251 -10.97 -26.91 16.41
N THR A 252 -9.74 -27.19 15.95
CA THR A 252 -8.56 -26.34 16.23
C THR A 252 -8.71 -24.97 15.58
N LEU A 253 -9.15 -24.90 14.32
CA LEU A 253 -9.41 -23.62 13.64
C LEU A 253 -10.52 -22.83 14.29
N ARG A 254 -11.61 -23.49 14.72
CA ARG A 254 -12.71 -22.83 15.44
C ARG A 254 -12.19 -22.25 16.76
N ALA A 255 -11.37 -22.97 17.50
CA ALA A 255 -10.77 -22.47 18.74
C ALA A 255 -9.87 -21.25 18.49
N LEU A 256 -9.04 -21.28 17.44
CA LEU A 256 -8.20 -20.16 17.03
C LEU A 256 -9.02 -18.93 16.60
N GLU A 257 -10.12 -19.13 15.87
CA GLU A 257 -11.04 -18.07 15.47
C GLU A 257 -11.71 -17.41 16.67
N HIS A 258 -12.14 -18.20 17.67
CA HIS A 258 -12.74 -17.66 18.89
C HIS A 258 -11.75 -16.87 19.74
N ARG A 259 -10.45 -17.18 19.68
CA ARG A 259 -9.39 -16.39 20.32
C ARG A 259 -8.98 -15.15 19.53
N GLY A 260 -9.55 -14.93 18.34
CA GLY A 260 -9.29 -13.75 17.52
C GLY A 260 -7.97 -13.78 16.74
N VAL A 261 -7.34 -14.96 16.61
CA VAL A 261 -6.17 -15.13 15.75
C VAL A 261 -6.58 -14.80 14.30
N PRO A 262 -5.82 -14.05 13.50
CA PRO A 262 -6.16 -13.82 12.11
C PRO A 262 -5.73 -15.04 11.28
N ALA A 263 -6.61 -15.52 10.41
CA ALA A 263 -6.32 -16.65 9.51
C ALA A 263 -5.06 -16.44 8.63
N ASN A 264 -4.71 -15.19 8.31
CA ASN A 264 -3.46 -14.88 7.60
C ASN A 264 -2.21 -15.19 8.45
N ALA A 265 -2.25 -14.93 9.76
CA ALA A 265 -1.14 -15.30 10.64
C ALA A 265 -0.98 -16.81 10.72
N ILE A 266 -2.08 -17.55 10.83
CA ILE A 266 -2.07 -19.03 10.80
C ILE A 266 -1.46 -19.52 9.47
N ASN A 267 -1.88 -18.94 8.34
CA ASN A 267 -1.35 -19.26 7.02
C ASN A 267 0.17 -19.04 6.93
N GLU A 268 0.66 -17.89 7.40
CA GLU A 268 2.09 -17.57 7.45
C GLU A 268 2.86 -18.51 8.38
N GLN A 269 2.31 -18.85 9.55
CA GLN A 269 2.90 -19.80 10.50
C GLN A 269 3.01 -21.21 9.91
N LEU A 270 1.96 -21.71 9.26
CA LEU A 270 1.97 -23.00 8.57
C LEU A 270 3.02 -23.03 7.44
N LEU A 271 3.07 -21.99 6.61
CA LEU A 271 4.07 -21.88 5.54
C LEU A 271 5.49 -21.83 6.10
N HIS A 272 5.70 -21.11 7.20
CA HIS A 272 7.00 -21.04 7.86
C HIS A 272 7.44 -22.42 8.37
N GLU A 273 6.54 -23.13 9.06
CA GLU A 273 6.79 -24.48 9.59
C GLU A 273 7.00 -25.54 8.52
N ILE A 274 6.37 -25.40 7.34
CA ILE A 274 6.63 -26.28 6.19
C ILE A 274 8.00 -25.96 5.58
N ARG A 275 8.37 -24.67 5.50
CA ARG A 275 9.66 -24.24 4.93
C ARG A 275 10.84 -24.62 5.82
N SER A 276 10.70 -24.51 7.14
CA SER A 276 11.76 -24.84 8.09
C SER A 276 12.15 -26.32 8.07
N ASP A 277 11.18 -27.20 7.77
CA ASP A 277 11.36 -28.65 7.81
C ASP A 277 10.82 -29.34 6.55
N ILE A 278 11.18 -28.81 5.38
CA ILE A 278 10.66 -29.28 4.09
C ILE A 278 11.05 -30.73 3.77
N ILE A 279 12.17 -31.19 4.34
CA ILE A 279 12.72 -32.52 4.11
C ILE A 279 11.84 -33.57 4.82
N ASN A 280 11.48 -33.34 6.09
CA ASN A 280 10.64 -34.27 6.83
C ASN A 280 9.14 -34.09 6.51
N LYS A 281 8.72 -32.90 6.08
CA LYS A 281 7.32 -32.56 5.77
C LYS A 281 7.01 -32.51 4.28
N SER A 282 7.68 -33.34 3.45
CA SER A 282 7.47 -33.39 2.00
C SER A 282 6.02 -33.67 1.59
N ASN A 283 5.28 -34.42 2.42
CA ASN A 283 3.84 -34.68 2.26
C ASN A 283 2.97 -33.42 2.39
N CYS A 284 3.49 -32.33 2.95
CA CYS A 284 2.80 -31.04 3.11
C CYS A 284 3.05 -30.07 1.94
N LEU A 285 3.85 -30.44 0.94
CA LEU A 285 4.09 -29.59 -0.24
C LEU A 285 2.81 -29.22 -1.01
N PRO A 286 1.84 -30.13 -1.21
CA PRO A 286 0.56 -29.77 -1.84
C PRO A 286 -0.24 -28.74 -1.02
N LEU A 287 -0.09 -28.75 0.31
CA LEU A 287 -0.67 -27.74 1.17
C LEU A 287 0.02 -26.38 0.97
N ALA A 288 1.36 -26.36 0.94
CA ALA A 288 2.11 -25.12 0.73
C ALA A 288 1.70 -24.39 -0.55
N ASP A 289 1.51 -25.11 -1.66
CA ASP A 289 1.03 -24.55 -2.92
C ASP A 289 -0.36 -23.89 -2.77
N LYS A 290 -1.30 -24.57 -2.08
CA LYS A 290 -2.62 -24.03 -1.80
C LYS A 290 -2.57 -22.80 -0.88
N LEU A 291 -1.71 -22.82 0.14
CA LEU A 291 -1.52 -21.70 1.07
C LEU A 291 -0.87 -20.49 0.40
N LEU A 292 -0.04 -20.67 -0.64
CA LEU A 292 0.51 -19.58 -1.45
C LEU A 292 -0.56 -18.93 -2.36
N SER A 293 -1.56 -19.70 -2.79
CA SER A 293 -2.72 -19.19 -3.55
C SER A 293 -3.74 -18.39 -2.71
N ASN A 294 -3.53 -18.28 -1.39
CA ASN A 294 -4.38 -17.52 -0.48
C ASN A 294 -4.19 -16.01 -0.64
N GLN A 295 -4.78 -15.42 -1.68
CA GLN A 295 -4.98 -13.97 -1.74
C GLN A 295 -6.37 -13.55 -1.27
N LYS A 296 -6.39 -12.42 -0.52
CA LYS A 296 -7.51 -11.60 -0.03
C LYS A 296 -8.90 -12.15 -0.38
N THR A 297 -9.41 -13.04 0.46
CA THR A 297 -10.77 -13.61 0.35
C THR A 297 -11.65 -13.03 1.45
N ALA A 298 -12.96 -12.88 1.19
CA ALA A 298 -13.93 -12.39 2.18
C ALA A 298 -14.12 -13.33 3.39
N TRP A 299 -13.78 -14.62 3.23
CA TRP A 299 -13.92 -15.68 4.24
C TRP A 299 -12.59 -16.42 4.41
N PRO A 300 -11.60 -15.82 5.07
CA PRO A 300 -10.24 -16.37 5.11
C PRO A 300 -10.16 -17.69 5.91
N TYR A 301 -10.93 -17.83 6.99
CA TYR A 301 -11.03 -19.06 7.78
C TYR A 301 -11.62 -20.24 7.00
N VAL A 302 -12.69 -20.00 6.25
CA VAL A 302 -13.33 -21.04 5.40
C VAL A 302 -12.35 -21.53 4.33
N LYS A 303 -11.62 -20.62 3.70
CA LYS A 303 -10.63 -20.98 2.68
C LYS A 303 -9.46 -21.77 3.27
N LEU A 304 -9.02 -21.41 4.48
CA LEU A 304 -7.97 -22.13 5.20
C LEU A 304 -8.44 -23.54 5.60
N LEU A 305 -9.70 -23.69 6.02
CA LEU A 305 -10.33 -25.00 6.25
C LEU A 305 -10.38 -25.84 4.98
N ILE A 306 -10.74 -25.26 3.82
CA ILE A 306 -10.74 -25.98 2.53
C ILE A 306 -9.33 -26.42 2.14
N ALA A 307 -8.33 -25.55 2.33
CA ALA A 307 -6.94 -25.87 2.04
C ALA A 307 -6.44 -27.06 2.88
N LEU A 308 -6.69 -27.03 4.20
CA LEU A 308 -6.33 -28.10 5.12
C LEU A 308 -7.19 -29.36 4.94
N GLY A 309 -8.46 -29.23 4.58
CA GLY A 309 -9.36 -30.36 4.34
C GLY A 309 -9.08 -31.12 3.03
N SER A 310 -8.22 -30.59 2.17
CA SER A 310 -8.02 -31.10 0.82
C SER A 310 -7.26 -32.43 0.71
N ASN A 311 -6.68 -32.92 1.81
CA ASN A 311 -6.05 -34.23 1.89
C ASN A 311 -7.01 -35.31 2.44
N THR A 312 -8.23 -34.93 2.81
CA THR A 312 -9.22 -35.89 3.31
C THR A 312 -9.81 -36.64 2.13
N ASN A 313 -9.57 -37.95 2.07
CA ASN A 313 -10.35 -38.85 1.22
C ASN A 313 -11.75 -38.90 1.81
N VAL A 314 -12.62 -37.96 1.40
CA VAL A 314 -14.05 -38.11 1.63
C VAL A 314 -14.48 -39.31 0.77
N SER A 315 -14.48 -40.50 1.37
CA SER A 315 -15.23 -41.62 0.84
C SER A 315 -16.69 -41.17 0.76
N ASN A 316 -17.16 -40.90 -0.46
CA ASN A 316 -18.57 -40.76 -0.76
C ASN A 316 -19.25 -42.11 -0.49
N SER A 317 -19.54 -42.39 0.77
CA SER A 317 -20.46 -43.43 1.20
C SER A 317 -21.44 -42.77 2.17
N ASP A 318 -22.30 -41.92 1.63
CA ASP A 318 -23.65 -41.60 2.14
C ASP A 318 -24.34 -40.56 1.25
N VAL A 319 -24.38 -40.85 -0.06
CA VAL A 319 -25.41 -40.29 -0.95
C VAL A 319 -26.07 -41.49 -1.63
N PRO A 320 -27.37 -41.74 -1.42
CA PRO A 320 -28.07 -42.77 -2.18
C PRO A 320 -27.99 -42.38 -3.66
N ALA A 321 -27.40 -43.26 -4.48
CA ALA A 321 -27.26 -43.05 -5.90
C ALA A 321 -28.64 -42.82 -6.53
N ALA A 322 -28.91 -41.58 -6.93
CA ALA A 322 -30.01 -41.28 -7.83
C ALA A 322 -29.66 -41.90 -9.19
N SER A 323 -30.33 -43.00 -9.50
CA SER A 323 -30.22 -43.73 -10.76
C SER A 323 -30.43 -42.81 -11.96
N THR A 324 -29.44 -42.75 -12.84
CA THR A 324 -29.53 -42.16 -14.17
C THR A 324 -30.45 -43.02 -15.05
N PRO A 325 -31.49 -42.47 -15.73
CA PRO A 325 -32.15 -43.19 -16.80
C PRO A 325 -31.29 -43.15 -18.07
N ALA A 326 -31.02 -44.32 -18.63
CA ALA A 326 -30.38 -44.50 -19.93
C ALA A 326 -31.27 -44.02 -21.09
N GLN A 327 -30.62 -43.58 -22.16
CA GLN A 327 -31.18 -43.12 -23.44
C GLN A 327 -32.05 -44.17 -24.16
N PRO A 328 -32.85 -43.74 -25.16
CA PRO A 328 -33.08 -44.55 -26.34
C PRO A 328 -32.79 -43.81 -27.67
N GLU A 329 -31.90 -44.37 -28.50
CA GLU A 329 -31.98 -44.39 -29.98
C GLU A 329 -32.59 -45.76 -30.36
N SER A 330 -33.45 -45.99 -31.37
CA SER A 330 -33.42 -45.58 -32.78
C SER A 330 -34.76 -45.82 -33.52
N ALA A 331 -35.00 -44.98 -34.57
CA ALA A 331 -35.96 -44.93 -35.72
C ALA A 331 -36.83 -46.18 -36.12
N GLN A 332 -38.01 -46.08 -36.79
CA GLN A 332 -38.41 -45.49 -38.11
C GLN A 332 -39.99 -45.46 -38.29
N PRO A 333 -40.65 -45.24 -39.47
CA PRO A 333 -40.80 -44.02 -40.31
C PRO A 333 -42.25 -43.67 -40.80
N MET A 334 -42.42 -42.44 -41.34
CA MET A 334 -43.33 -41.92 -42.43
C MET A 334 -44.89 -41.85 -42.32
N ALA A 335 -45.43 -40.62 -42.44
CA ALA A 335 -46.36 -40.13 -43.51
C ALA A 335 -46.89 -38.68 -43.17
N VAL A 336 -46.27 -37.61 -43.69
CA VAL A 336 -46.70 -36.74 -44.83
C VAL A 336 -48.07 -36.03 -44.63
N ASN A 337 -48.06 -34.72 -44.36
CA ASN A 337 -48.34 -33.71 -45.39
C ASN A 337 -48.08 -32.25 -44.94
N GLU A 338 -47.41 -31.54 -45.86
CA GLU A 338 -47.11 -30.11 -45.98
C GLU A 338 -48.38 -29.25 -46.21
N PRO A 339 -48.34 -27.88 -46.18
CA PRO A 339 -47.27 -27.05 -46.73
C PRO A 339 -46.80 -25.82 -45.93
N ALA A 340 -45.59 -25.41 -46.31
CA ALA A 340 -44.82 -24.21 -45.96
C ALA A 340 -45.15 -23.05 -46.96
N PRO A 341 -44.37 -21.95 -47.16
CA PRO A 341 -43.10 -21.59 -46.52
C PRO A 341 -42.81 -20.05 -46.32
N VAL A 342 -41.58 -19.81 -45.82
CA VAL A 342 -40.59 -18.73 -46.08
C VAL A 342 -40.52 -17.42 -45.26
N TYR A 343 -39.35 -17.29 -44.59
CA TYR A 343 -38.33 -16.21 -44.66
C TYR A 343 -37.99 -15.47 -43.35
N ALA A 344 -36.68 -15.37 -43.08
CA ALA A 344 -36.01 -14.77 -41.91
C ALA A 344 -35.58 -13.28 -42.20
N PRO A 345 -34.71 -12.63 -41.40
CA PRO A 345 -34.98 -12.02 -40.09
C PRO A 345 -34.63 -10.50 -39.99
N GLN A 346 -35.00 -9.91 -38.82
CA GLN A 346 -34.60 -8.62 -38.18
C GLN A 346 -35.19 -7.28 -38.70
N PRO A 347 -35.15 -6.16 -37.92
CA PRO A 347 -35.27 -5.93 -36.47
C PRO A 347 -36.23 -4.74 -36.11
N ALA A 348 -36.68 -4.56 -34.86
CA ALA A 348 -37.04 -3.24 -34.27
C ALA A 348 -37.57 -3.30 -32.82
N SER A 349 -36.89 -2.56 -31.95
CA SER A 349 -37.33 -1.63 -30.88
C SER A 349 -38.69 -1.74 -30.15
N ASP A 350 -38.56 -1.52 -28.83
CA ASP A 350 -39.37 -0.73 -27.88
C ASP A 350 -40.62 -1.31 -27.14
N THR A 351 -40.38 -1.58 -25.84
CA THR A 351 -41.04 -1.12 -24.57
C THR A 351 -42.53 -0.68 -24.56
N PRO A 352 -43.32 -0.72 -23.43
CA PRO A 352 -42.99 -0.06 -22.13
C PRO A 352 -43.72 -0.48 -20.80
N GLN A 353 -43.36 0.22 -19.70
CA GLN A 353 -44.12 0.61 -18.47
C GLN A 353 -43.58 0.01 -17.13
N LYS A 354 -43.38 0.75 -16.01
CA LYS A 354 -44.06 1.95 -15.49
C LYS A 354 -43.31 2.60 -14.27
N LYS A 355 -43.34 3.95 -14.24
CA LYS A 355 -43.54 4.90 -13.09
C LYS A 355 -42.48 5.08 -11.99
N LYS A 356 -42.03 6.34 -11.82
CA LYS A 356 -42.61 7.30 -10.84
C LYS A 356 -42.23 8.76 -11.17
N LYS A 357 -43.20 9.67 -10.94
CA LYS A 357 -43.18 11.12 -11.16
C LYS A 357 -42.57 11.86 -9.97
N ASN A 358 -41.94 13.01 -10.21
CA ASN A 358 -42.31 14.27 -9.53
C ASN A 358 -41.89 15.49 -10.36
N VAL A 359 -42.70 16.54 -10.26
CA VAL A 359 -42.85 17.67 -11.18
C VAL A 359 -42.00 18.88 -10.74
N GLN A 360 -41.55 19.67 -11.72
CA GLN A 360 -40.78 20.92 -11.65
C GLN A 360 -41.57 22.11 -11.04
N PRO A 361 -40.91 23.28 -10.86
CA PRO A 361 -41.36 24.39 -11.70
C PRO A 361 -40.26 25.22 -12.38
N ASN A 362 -40.67 25.69 -13.57
CA ASN A 362 -40.26 26.83 -14.38
C ASN A 362 -39.08 26.78 -15.36
N GLN A 363 -39.43 27.25 -16.55
CA GLN A 363 -38.87 27.10 -17.88
C GLN A 363 -38.08 28.35 -18.31
N THR A 364 -36.97 28.15 -19.02
CA THR A 364 -36.58 28.94 -20.22
C THR A 364 -35.48 28.20 -20.98
N ALA A 365 -35.57 28.23 -22.32
CA ALA A 365 -34.67 27.69 -23.34
C ALA A 365 -34.53 26.15 -23.45
N ASN A 366 -34.84 25.64 -24.65
CA ASN A 366 -35.06 24.25 -25.04
C ASN A 366 -33.74 23.43 -25.07
N PHE A 367 -33.11 23.19 -23.93
CA PHE A 367 -31.90 22.36 -23.80
C PHE A 367 -32.23 20.98 -23.21
N ASP A 368 -32.00 19.93 -24.00
CA ASP A 368 -32.24 18.56 -23.57
C ASP A 368 -30.93 17.90 -23.10
N TRP A 369 -30.78 17.85 -21.77
CA TRP A 369 -29.60 17.27 -21.11
C TRP A 369 -29.42 15.79 -21.46
N SER A 370 -30.51 15.05 -21.69
CA SER A 370 -30.42 13.63 -22.01
C SER A 370 -29.77 13.39 -23.37
N LYS A 371 -30.19 14.14 -24.39
CA LYS A 371 -29.57 14.13 -25.73
C LYS A 371 -28.12 14.60 -25.73
N PHE A 372 -27.78 15.55 -24.84
CA PHE A 372 -26.41 16.03 -24.68
C PHE A 372 -25.51 14.92 -24.12
N LEU A 373 -25.98 14.21 -23.09
CA LEU A 373 -25.26 13.09 -22.52
C LEU A 373 -25.06 11.93 -23.52
N GLU A 374 -26.06 11.63 -24.35
CA GLU A 374 -25.94 10.60 -25.40
C GLU A 374 -24.88 10.98 -26.45
N ALA A 375 -24.88 12.23 -26.92
CA ALA A 375 -23.89 12.73 -27.86
C ALA A 375 -22.46 12.69 -27.29
N VAL A 376 -22.30 12.93 -25.99
CA VAL A 376 -21.01 12.81 -25.30
C VAL A 376 -20.63 11.34 -25.09
N HIS A 377 -21.57 10.46 -24.75
CA HIS A 377 -21.32 9.03 -24.58
C HIS A 377 -20.80 8.38 -25.86
N ALA A 378 -21.32 8.78 -27.02
CA ALA A 378 -20.88 8.30 -28.33
C ALA A 378 -19.40 8.63 -28.64
N LYS A 379 -18.85 9.69 -28.03
CA LYS A 379 -17.49 10.18 -28.30
C LYS A 379 -16.51 9.99 -27.13
N SER A 380 -17.00 9.88 -25.90
CA SER A 380 -16.19 9.68 -24.68
C SER A 380 -17.02 9.06 -23.54
N THR A 381 -16.87 7.76 -23.33
CA THR A 381 -17.46 7.01 -22.21
C THR A 381 -16.96 7.51 -20.85
N GLY A 382 -15.71 7.97 -20.80
CA GLY A 382 -15.09 8.51 -19.58
C GLY A 382 -15.76 9.80 -19.12
N ALA A 383 -15.94 10.78 -20.01
CA ALA A 383 -16.60 12.05 -19.69
C ALA A 383 -18.06 11.86 -19.29
N TYR A 384 -18.78 10.94 -19.96
CA TYR A 384 -20.16 10.60 -19.63
C TYR A 384 -20.34 10.15 -18.17
N SER A 385 -19.43 9.32 -17.64
CA SER A 385 -19.53 8.79 -16.27
C SER A 385 -19.49 9.89 -15.19
N TYR A 386 -18.80 11.00 -15.47
CA TYR A 386 -18.73 12.16 -14.58
C TYR A 386 -19.89 13.13 -14.84
N LEU A 387 -20.28 13.33 -16.10
CA LEU A 387 -21.40 14.20 -16.48
C LEU A 387 -22.76 13.66 -16.01
N ALA A 388 -22.96 12.34 -16.02
CA ALA A 388 -24.17 11.70 -15.51
C ALA A 388 -24.37 11.94 -14.00
N LYS A 389 -23.29 12.23 -13.26
CA LYS A 389 -23.29 12.55 -11.83
C LYS A 389 -23.24 14.05 -11.54
N SER A 390 -23.13 14.88 -12.58
CA SER A 390 -22.98 16.33 -12.47
C SER A 390 -24.33 17.03 -12.60
N GLY A 391 -24.52 18.12 -11.85
CA GLY A 391 -25.64 19.03 -12.04
C GLY A 391 -25.33 20.05 -13.14
N TYR A 392 -26.34 20.57 -13.83
CA TYR A 392 -26.16 21.65 -14.80
C TYR A 392 -27.08 22.83 -14.51
N GLU A 393 -26.67 24.00 -14.98
CA GLU A 393 -27.47 25.22 -15.05
C GLU A 393 -27.21 25.88 -16.39
N LEU A 394 -28.29 26.27 -17.06
CA LEU A 394 -28.23 26.88 -18.38
C LEU A 394 -28.69 28.33 -18.22
N ASP A 395 -27.82 29.27 -18.57
CA ASP A 395 -28.14 30.69 -18.70
C ASP A 395 -28.04 31.09 -20.18
N ASP A 396 -28.61 32.23 -20.57
CA ASP A 396 -28.80 32.66 -21.97
C ASP A 396 -27.51 32.71 -22.80
N GLN A 397 -26.35 32.81 -22.16
CA GLN A 397 -25.03 32.86 -22.81
C GLN A 397 -24.12 31.65 -22.52
N GLN A 398 -24.37 30.89 -21.44
CA GLN A 398 -23.41 29.90 -20.94
C GLN A 398 -24.08 28.65 -20.35
N LEU A 399 -23.44 27.48 -20.52
CA LEU A 399 -23.79 26.23 -19.85
C LEU A 399 -22.81 25.99 -18.69
N THR A 400 -23.30 26.05 -17.45
CA THR A 400 -22.49 25.76 -16.26
C THR A 400 -22.69 24.33 -15.80
N ILE A 401 -21.61 23.55 -15.75
CA ILE A 401 -21.60 22.15 -15.29
C ILE A 401 -20.93 22.09 -13.91
N PHE A 402 -21.67 21.62 -12.91
CA PHE A 402 -21.21 21.47 -11.54
C PHE A 402 -20.70 20.05 -11.30
N ALA A 403 -19.38 19.87 -11.35
CA ALA A 403 -18.70 18.57 -11.22
C ALA A 403 -18.60 18.09 -9.75
N GLY A 404 -18.81 18.97 -8.77
CA GLY A 404 -18.81 18.67 -7.34
C GLY A 404 -17.45 18.32 -6.71
N LYS A 405 -16.43 17.95 -7.51
CA LYS A 405 -15.05 17.66 -7.06
C LYS A 405 -14.02 18.20 -8.04
N LYS A 406 -12.87 18.66 -7.54
CA LYS A 406 -11.74 19.19 -8.35
C LYS A 406 -11.21 18.19 -9.39
N PHE A 407 -11.17 16.90 -9.04
CA PHE A 407 -10.77 15.84 -9.97
C PHE A 407 -11.77 15.64 -11.13
N ALA A 408 -13.08 15.65 -10.84
CA ALA A 408 -14.11 15.50 -11.85
C ALA A 408 -14.12 16.70 -12.82
N LYS A 409 -13.90 17.92 -12.30
CA LYS A 409 -13.71 19.13 -13.14
C LYS A 409 -12.57 18.93 -14.15
N ASN A 410 -11.38 18.52 -13.69
CA ASN A 410 -10.23 18.31 -14.57
C ASN A 410 -10.46 17.21 -15.63
N GLN A 411 -11.26 16.18 -15.32
CA GLN A 411 -11.60 15.13 -16.29
C GLN A 411 -12.60 15.60 -17.34
N ILE A 412 -13.59 16.43 -16.94
CA ILE A 412 -14.57 17.00 -17.87
C ILE A 412 -13.90 18.08 -18.74
N GLU A 413 -12.99 18.89 -18.20
CA GLU A 413 -12.23 19.92 -18.93
C GLU A 413 -11.40 19.34 -20.07
N LYS A 414 -10.79 18.16 -19.87
CA LYS A 414 -10.05 17.45 -20.93
C LYS A 414 -10.92 17.09 -22.13
N SER A 415 -12.24 17.01 -21.93
CA SER A 415 -13.22 16.68 -22.96
C SER A 415 -13.99 17.88 -23.50
N LEU A 416 -13.55 19.13 -23.22
CA LEU A 416 -14.17 20.35 -23.74
C LEU A 416 -14.46 20.34 -25.26
N PRO A 417 -13.57 19.83 -26.15
CA PRO A 417 -13.87 19.77 -27.57
C PRO A 417 -15.05 18.85 -27.92
N VAL A 418 -15.22 17.77 -27.15
CA VAL A 418 -16.32 16.81 -27.32
C VAL A 418 -17.63 17.42 -26.83
N LEU A 419 -17.57 18.18 -25.73
CA LEU A 419 -18.73 18.88 -25.16
C LEU A 419 -19.20 20.02 -26.06
N ALA A 420 -18.28 20.80 -26.63
CA ALA A 420 -18.60 21.84 -27.60
C ALA A 420 -19.26 21.24 -28.85
N GLY A 421 -18.74 20.11 -29.36
CA GLY A 421 -19.36 19.41 -30.49
C GLY A 421 -20.74 18.81 -30.18
N ALA A 422 -21.00 18.42 -28.94
CA ALA A 422 -22.32 17.93 -28.50
C ALA A 422 -23.35 19.06 -28.34
N LEU A 423 -22.91 20.27 -27.97
CA LEU A 423 -23.74 21.48 -27.93
C LEU A 423 -24.10 21.99 -29.34
N GLN A 424 -23.12 21.98 -30.25
CA GLN A 424 -23.35 22.32 -31.67
C GLN A 424 -24.37 21.37 -32.32
N ALA A 425 -24.36 20.08 -31.96
CA ALA A 425 -25.35 19.10 -32.44
C ALA A 425 -26.79 19.42 -31.99
N GLN A 426 -26.98 20.28 -31.00
CA GLN A 426 -28.29 20.78 -30.56
C GLN A 426 -28.58 22.23 -31.03
N ASN A 427 -27.81 22.76 -31.98
CA ASN A 427 -27.91 24.15 -32.46
C ASN A 427 -27.77 25.20 -31.34
N LEU A 428 -26.96 24.92 -30.31
CA LEU A 428 -26.66 25.85 -29.23
C LEU A 428 -25.18 26.23 -29.29
N ASP A 429 -24.90 27.48 -29.65
CA ASP A 429 -23.55 28.06 -29.60
C ASP A 429 -23.41 28.84 -28.29
N ARG A 430 -23.06 28.13 -27.21
CA ARG A 430 -22.91 28.68 -25.85
C ARG A 430 -21.59 28.24 -25.23
N GLU A 431 -21.03 29.11 -24.39
CA GLU A 431 -19.77 28.84 -23.70
C GLU A 431 -19.96 27.83 -22.54
N ILE A 432 -19.01 26.91 -22.36
CA ILE A 432 -19.09 25.85 -21.35
C ILE A 432 -18.20 26.22 -20.16
N ILE A 433 -18.79 26.41 -18.99
CA ILE A 433 -18.05 26.66 -17.74
C ILE A 433 -18.19 25.44 -16.82
N ILE A 434 -17.05 24.93 -16.33
CA ILE A 434 -17.03 23.77 -15.43
C ILE A 434 -16.63 24.22 -14.03
N SER A 435 -17.56 24.10 -13.08
CA SER A 435 -17.35 24.41 -11.68
C SER A 435 -16.99 23.18 -10.87
N ALA A 436 -16.01 23.31 -9.97
CA ALA A 436 -15.63 22.25 -9.03
C ALA A 436 -16.57 22.15 -7.82
N LYS A 437 -17.46 23.13 -7.62
CA LYS A 437 -18.42 23.14 -6.51
C LYS A 437 -19.68 22.37 -6.88
N PRO A 438 -20.37 21.72 -5.91
CA PRO A 438 -21.69 21.15 -6.15
C PRO A 438 -22.71 22.25 -6.44
N LYS A 439 -23.79 21.92 -7.16
CA LYS A 439 -24.84 22.88 -7.49
C LYS A 439 -25.48 23.41 -6.19
N PRO A 440 -25.61 24.74 -6.01
CA PRO A 440 -26.25 25.30 -4.82
C PRO A 440 -27.73 24.86 -4.74
N PRO A 441 -28.23 24.45 -3.56
CA PRO A 441 -29.60 24.02 -3.38
C PRO A 441 -30.58 25.19 -3.57
N LYS A 442 -31.73 24.94 -4.22
CA LYS A 442 -32.78 25.95 -4.49
C LYS A 442 -33.62 26.36 -3.26
N ASP A 443 -33.46 25.70 -2.11
CA ASP A 443 -34.23 26.01 -0.90
C ASP A 443 -33.50 26.98 0.03
N SER A 444 -34.12 28.14 0.24
CA SER A 444 -33.64 29.25 1.09
C SER A 444 -33.34 28.83 2.54
N GLN A 445 -34.01 27.78 3.04
CA GLN A 445 -33.78 27.28 4.41
C GLN A 445 -32.55 26.35 4.52
N THR A 446 -32.18 25.64 3.46
CA THR A 446 -31.02 24.73 3.46
C THR A 446 -29.71 25.48 3.26
N ALA A 447 -29.74 26.62 2.56
CA ALA A 447 -28.59 27.52 2.42
C ALA A 447 -28.21 28.18 3.76
N ALA A 448 -29.19 28.58 4.57
CA ALA A 448 -28.96 29.14 5.90
C ALA A 448 -28.38 28.11 6.88
N ILE A 449 -28.79 26.83 6.78
CA ILE A 449 -28.24 25.75 7.62
C ILE A 449 -26.79 25.44 7.24
N LEU A 450 -26.43 25.54 5.96
CA LEU A 450 -25.05 25.38 5.47
C LEU A 450 -24.12 26.55 5.83
N ASP A 451 -24.63 27.77 5.95
CA ASP A 451 -23.85 28.92 6.46
C ASP A 451 -23.67 28.87 8.00
N ILE A 452 -24.62 28.29 8.74
CA ILE A 452 -24.54 28.12 10.20
C ILE A 452 -23.62 26.95 10.58
N MET A 453 -23.57 25.89 9.76
CA MET A 453 -22.62 24.79 9.93
C MET A 453 -21.31 25.14 9.22
N GLY A 454 -20.57 26.06 9.83
CA GLY A 454 -19.32 26.65 9.35
C GLY A 454 -18.51 25.76 8.42
N GLY A 455 -18.17 26.34 7.26
CA GLY A 455 -17.19 25.78 6.33
C GLY A 455 -15.96 25.34 7.10
N GLY A 456 -15.70 24.03 7.06
CA GLY A 456 -14.40 23.51 7.44
C GLY A 456 -13.38 24.08 6.46
N GLU A 457 -12.71 25.15 6.88
CA GLU A 457 -11.32 25.34 6.50
C GLU A 457 -10.60 24.04 6.86
N GLU A 458 -10.04 23.38 5.84
CA GLU A 458 -9.01 22.38 6.06
C GLU A 458 -7.87 23.09 6.77
N VAL A 459 -7.81 22.92 8.09
CA VAL A 459 -6.57 23.08 8.85
C VAL A 459 -5.58 22.10 8.23
N ASN A 460 -4.57 22.64 7.55
CA ASN A 460 -3.39 21.87 7.17
C ASN A 460 -2.77 21.31 8.45
N LEU A 461 -2.95 20.00 8.65
CA LEU A 461 -2.17 19.18 9.57
C LEU A 461 -1.22 18.30 8.77
#